data_AF-A0A3A9JWP9-F1
#
_entry.id   AF-A0A3A9JWP9-F1
#
_cell.length_a   1.000
_cell.length_b   1.000
_cell.length_c   1.000
_cell.angle_alpha   90.00
_cell.angle_beta   90.00
_cell.angle_gamma   90.00
#
_symmetry.space_group_name_H-M   'P 1'
#
loop_
_entity.id
_entity.type
_entity.pdbx_description
1 polymer ?
#
loop_
_entity_poly.entity_id
_entity_poly.type
_entity_poly.pdbx_seq_one_letter_code
_entity_poly.pdbx_strand_id
1 'polypeptide(L)'
;MKERALQIKTPSGWKVAGKVIKIEGKWCFYREVSKNKHAFHTFDAWSIQASLIPVLEKDCVEWFYNYDKQSGKMYRIRLDEFIDKSVERNFGEGPQLYVSTKYFEEVDMKPIKKWIKDVELVA
;
A
#
# COMPACT_ATOMS: atom_id res chain seq x y z
N MET A 1 10.34 -14.63 8.52
CA MET A 1 9.56 -13.40 8.31
C MET A 1 8.22 -13.52 9.05
N LYS A 2 7.72 -12.43 9.62
CA LYS A 2 6.49 -12.39 10.42
C LYS A 2 5.55 -11.34 9.86
N GLU A 3 4.26 -11.56 10.05
CA GLU A 3 3.27 -10.54 9.71
C GLU A 3 3.38 -9.35 10.65
N ARG A 4 3.39 -8.14 10.09
CA ARG A 4 3.60 -6.90 10.84
C ARG A 4 2.96 -5.70 10.16
N ALA A 5 2.61 -4.68 10.94
CA ALA A 5 2.21 -3.40 10.40
C ALA A 5 3.46 -2.56 10.11
N LEU A 6 3.46 -1.85 8.98
CA LEU A 6 4.52 -0.89 8.65
C LEU A 6 4.01 0.51 8.99
N GLN A 7 4.74 1.23 9.85
CA GLN A 7 4.53 2.64 10.10
C GLN A 7 5.63 3.46 9.43
N ILE A 8 5.22 4.54 8.78
CA ILE A 8 6.12 5.47 8.11
C ILE A 8 6.17 6.80 8.86
N LYS A 9 7.35 7.41 8.89
CA LYS A 9 7.51 8.77 9.39
C LYS A 9 7.09 9.77 8.32
N THR A 10 6.09 10.60 8.64
CA THR A 10 5.68 11.75 7.83
C THR A 10 5.95 13.04 8.61
N PRO A 11 6.03 14.22 7.96
CA PRO A 11 6.12 15.50 8.68
C PRO A 11 5.00 15.69 9.72
N SER A 12 3.83 15.10 9.47
CA SER A 12 2.68 15.12 10.38
C SER A 12 2.67 13.99 11.41
N GLY A 13 3.75 13.21 11.52
CA GLY A 13 3.91 12.14 12.52
C GLY A 13 3.98 10.74 11.93
N TRP A 14 3.96 9.72 12.81
CA TRP A 14 3.96 8.32 12.40
C TRP A 14 2.59 7.89 11.91
N LYS A 15 2.53 7.27 10.74
CA LYS A 15 1.27 6.78 10.14
C LYS A 15 1.41 5.32 9.73
N VAL A 16 0.38 4.53 9.97
CA VAL A 16 0.32 3.15 9.45
C VAL A 16 0.13 3.21 7.94
N ALA A 17 1.11 2.70 7.19
CA ALA A 17 1.06 2.62 5.73
C ALA A 17 0.30 1.39 5.23
N GLY A 18 0.37 0.29 5.99
CA GLY A 18 -0.23 -1.00 5.63
C GLY A 18 0.34 -2.13 6.48
N LYS A 19 0.08 -3.36 6.06
CA LYS A 19 0.48 -4.58 6.76
C LYS A 19 1.15 -5.54 5.78
N VAL A 20 2.29 -6.11 6.17
CA VAL A 20 2.86 -7.29 5.50
C VAL A 20 2.20 -8.52 6.12
N ILE A 21 1.49 -9.30 5.30
CA ILE A 21 0.72 -10.47 5.74
C ILE A 21 0.86 -11.63 4.76
N LYS A 22 0.52 -12.84 5.21
CA LYS A 22 0.52 -14.01 4.32
C LYS A 22 -0.88 -14.25 3.75
N ILE A 23 -1.02 -14.25 2.43
CA ILE A 23 -2.26 -14.57 1.72
C ILE A 23 -1.94 -15.73 0.78
N GLU A 24 -2.65 -16.85 0.91
CA GLU A 24 -2.45 -18.06 0.07
C GLU A 24 -0.99 -18.53 -0.02
N GLY A 25 -0.25 -18.42 1.09
CA GLY A 25 1.15 -18.84 1.14
C GLY A 25 2.16 -17.81 0.66
N LYS A 26 1.73 -16.68 0.10
CA LYS A 26 2.57 -15.60 -0.42
C LYS A 26 2.61 -14.40 0.51
N TRP A 27 3.74 -13.69 0.53
CA TRP A 27 3.86 -12.43 1.28
C TRP A 27 3.25 -11.30 0.47
N CYS A 28 2.35 -10.56 1.11
CA CYS A 28 1.56 -9.52 0.48
C CYS A 28 1.55 -8.28 1.35
N PHE A 29 1.47 -7.11 0.71
CA PHE A 29 1.24 -5.84 1.39
C PHE A 29 -0.24 -5.48 1.28
N TYR A 30 -0.94 -5.43 2.42
CA TYR A 30 -2.35 -5.07 2.50
C TYR A 30 -2.55 -3.69 3.11
N ARG A 31 -3.47 -2.90 2.53
CA ARG A 31 -3.91 -1.62 3.10
C ARG A 31 -5.37 -1.34 2.76
N GLU A 32 -5.96 -0.47 3.56
CA GLU A 32 -7.29 0.07 3.31
C GLU A 32 -7.14 1.50 2.82
N VAL A 33 -7.69 1.79 1.65
CA VAL A 33 -7.63 3.10 1.02
C VAL A 33 -9.00 3.78 1.07
N SER A 34 -8.98 5.10 1.19
CA SER A 34 -10.16 5.94 1.02
C SER A 34 -9.82 7.06 0.05
N LYS A 35 -10.78 7.47 -0.80
CA LYS A 35 -10.63 8.70 -1.58
C LYS A 35 -10.55 9.87 -0.61
N ASN A 36 -9.39 10.50 -0.52
CA ASN A 36 -9.23 11.71 0.28
C ASN A 36 -9.76 12.88 -0.56
N LYS A 37 -10.84 13.54 -0.10
CA LYS A 37 -11.55 14.61 -0.83
C LYS A 37 -10.67 15.78 -1.27
N HIS A 38 -9.50 15.95 -0.65
CA HIS A 38 -8.63 17.10 -0.87
C HIS A 38 -7.38 16.83 -1.72
N ALA A 39 -7.02 15.56 -1.97
CA ALA A 39 -5.68 15.28 -2.47
C ALA A 39 -5.56 15.39 -3.99
N PHE A 40 -6.46 14.82 -4.80
CA PHE A 40 -6.31 14.86 -6.25
C PHE A 40 -7.68 14.72 -6.94
N HIS A 41 -8.28 15.84 -7.32
CA HIS A 41 -9.43 15.84 -8.25
C HIS A 41 -9.03 15.40 -9.68
N THR A 42 -7.74 15.17 -9.94
CA THR A 42 -7.17 14.98 -11.27
C THR A 42 -6.65 13.58 -11.59
N PHE A 43 -6.48 12.67 -10.61
CA PHE A 43 -5.92 11.34 -10.89
C PHE A 43 -6.56 10.23 -10.03
N ASP A 44 -7.22 9.28 -10.69
CA ASP A 44 -7.57 7.99 -10.10
C ASP A 44 -6.27 7.17 -9.95
N ALA A 45 -5.56 7.41 -8.85
CA ALA A 45 -4.30 6.75 -8.51
C ALA A 45 -4.21 6.47 -7.00
N TRP A 46 -3.42 5.46 -6.66
CA TRP A 46 -3.03 5.16 -5.28
C TRP A 46 -1.52 5.32 -5.11
N SER A 47 -1.09 5.78 -3.94
CA SER A 47 0.31 5.99 -3.63
C SER A 47 0.79 5.29 -2.36
N ILE A 48 2.08 4.98 -2.32
CA ILE A 48 2.84 4.66 -1.09
C ILE A 48 4.10 5.52 -1.02
N GLN A 49 4.67 5.69 0.17
CA GLN A 49 5.99 6.28 0.30
C GLN A 49 7.04 5.37 -0.36
N ALA A 50 7.96 5.97 -1.14
CA ALA A 50 9.01 5.24 -1.84
C ALA A 50 9.93 4.49 -0.87
N SER A 51 10.11 4.99 0.35
CA SER A 51 10.89 4.34 1.43
C SER A 51 10.39 2.96 1.83
N LEU A 52 9.13 2.61 1.51
CA LEU A 52 8.60 1.28 1.77
C LEU A 52 9.12 0.24 0.77
N ILE A 53 9.49 0.64 -0.45
CA ILE A 53 9.83 -0.32 -1.52
C ILE A 53 10.97 -1.26 -1.10
N PRO A 54 12.11 -0.80 -0.57
CA PRO A 54 13.20 -1.70 -0.17
C PRO A 54 12.79 -2.68 0.93
N VAL A 55 11.90 -2.27 1.85
CA VAL A 55 11.38 -3.15 2.91
C VAL A 55 10.51 -4.25 2.31
N LEU A 56 9.63 -3.90 1.37
CA LEU A 56 8.73 -4.83 0.72
C LEU A 56 9.48 -5.81 -0.20
N GLU A 57 10.50 -5.35 -0.92
CA GLU A 57 11.37 -6.20 -1.73
C GLU A 57 12.18 -7.18 -0.85
N LYS A 58 12.75 -6.69 0.26
CA LYS A 58 13.46 -7.53 1.25
C LYS A 58 12.54 -8.58 1.87
N ASP A 59 11.25 -8.26 2.01
CA ASP A 59 10.22 -9.17 2.50
C ASP A 59 9.66 -10.10 1.40
N CYS A 60 10.21 -10.07 0.19
CA CYS A 60 9.72 -10.84 -0.94
C CYS A 60 8.19 -10.67 -1.15
N VAL A 61 7.68 -9.45 -0.92
CA VAL A 61 6.27 -9.15 -1.15
C VAL A 61 5.97 -9.29 -2.63
N GLU A 62 5.01 -10.15 -2.96
CA GLU A 62 4.64 -10.42 -4.34
C GLU A 62 3.49 -9.50 -4.79
N TRP A 63 2.52 -9.26 -3.91
CA TRP A 63 1.27 -8.57 -4.23
C TRP A 63 0.95 -7.42 -3.28
N PHE A 64 0.39 -6.36 -3.83
CA PHE A 64 -0.27 -5.27 -3.12
C PHE A 64 -1.76 -5.51 -3.15
N TYR A 65 -2.41 -5.48 -1.99
CA TYR A 65 -3.86 -5.58 -1.84
C TYR A 65 -4.40 -4.27 -1.26
N ASN A 66 -5.24 -3.58 -2.02
CA ASN A 66 -5.90 -2.36 -1.63
C ASN A 66 -7.40 -2.62 -1.49
N TYR A 67 -7.89 -2.58 -0.25
CA TYR A 67 -9.33 -2.53 -0.02
C TYR A 67 -9.81 -1.09 -0.11
N ASP A 68 -10.59 -0.76 -1.14
CA ASP A 68 -11.21 0.55 -1.28
C ASP A 68 -12.46 0.62 -0.42
N LYS A 69 -12.38 1.43 0.65
CA LYS A 69 -13.47 1.64 1.60
C LYS A 69 -14.72 2.25 0.97
N GLN A 70 -14.59 2.96 -0.15
CA GLN A 70 -15.73 3.61 -0.80
C GLN A 70 -16.53 2.63 -1.63
N SER A 71 -15.86 1.84 -2.48
CA SER A 71 -16.55 0.84 -3.31
C SER A 71 -16.82 -0.49 -2.58
N GLY A 72 -16.12 -0.76 -1.47
CA GLY A 72 -16.20 -2.04 -0.77
C GLY A 72 -15.51 -3.19 -1.50
N LYS A 73 -14.67 -2.86 -2.49
CA LYS A 73 -13.98 -3.81 -3.37
C LYS A 73 -12.52 -3.95 -3.00
N MET A 74 -11.97 -5.14 -3.22
CA MET A 74 -10.55 -5.42 -3.11
C MET A 74 -9.92 -5.34 -4.50
N TYR A 75 -8.76 -4.70 -4.55
CA TYR A 75 -7.95 -4.63 -5.76
C TYR A 75 -6.54 -5.11 -5.45
N ARG A 76 -5.85 -5.67 -6.44
CA ARG A 76 -4.44 -6.01 -6.30
C ARG A 76 -3.62 -5.69 -7.54
N ILE A 77 -2.31 -5.63 -7.34
CA ILE A 77 -1.28 -5.47 -8.36
C ILE A 77 -0.02 -6.16 -7.87
N ARG A 78 0.83 -6.67 -8.77
CA ARG A 78 2.12 -7.21 -8.36
C ARG A 78 3.07 -6.08 -7.94
N LEU A 79 4.00 -6.34 -7.02
CA LEU A 79 4.97 -5.32 -6.58
C LEU A 79 5.86 -4.84 -7.73
N ASP A 80 6.34 -5.75 -8.59
CA ASP A 80 7.15 -5.41 -9.76
C ASP A 80 6.39 -4.52 -10.75
N GLU A 81 5.14 -4.86 -11.04
CA GLU A 81 4.28 -4.05 -11.89
C GLU A 81 3.92 -2.71 -11.24
N PHE A 82 3.70 -2.67 -9.93
CA PHE A 82 3.49 -1.43 -9.20
C PHE A 82 4.69 -0.49 -9.38
N ILE A 83 5.91 -0.99 -9.21
CA ILE A 83 7.13 -0.21 -9.39
C ILE A 83 7.24 0.29 -10.85
N ASP A 84 7.11 -0.61 -11.83
CA ASP A 84 7.22 -0.28 -13.26
C ASP A 84 6.19 0.76 -13.73
N LYS A 85 4.94 0.65 -13.25
CA LYS A 85 3.86 1.57 -13.63
C LYS A 85 3.80 2.84 -12.79
N SER A 86 4.67 2.98 -11.80
CA SER A 86 4.64 4.12 -10.89
C SER A 86 5.27 5.37 -11.47
N VAL A 87 4.73 6.50 -11.04
CA VAL A 87 5.35 7.81 -11.23
C VAL A 87 5.69 8.38 -9.86
N GLU A 88 6.96 8.72 -9.66
CA GLU A 88 7.39 9.36 -8.43
C GLU A 88 6.98 10.84 -8.40
N ARG A 89 6.42 11.26 -7.26
CA ARG A 89 6.10 12.65 -6.94
C ARG A 89 6.40 12.93 -5.47
N ASN A 90 6.73 14.17 -5.16
CA ASN A 90 6.90 14.64 -3.79
C ASN A 90 6.09 15.91 -3.59
N PHE A 91 5.13 15.88 -2.67
CA PHE A 91 4.24 17.01 -2.34
C PHE A 91 4.50 17.53 -0.92
N GLY A 92 5.74 17.40 -0.42
CA GLY A 92 6.15 17.85 0.91
C GLY A 92 6.07 16.79 2.01
N GLU A 93 5.51 15.61 1.71
CA GLU A 93 5.41 14.46 2.65
C GLU A 93 6.47 13.36 2.35
N GLY A 94 7.50 13.72 1.57
CA GLY A 94 8.51 12.81 1.05
C GLY A 94 8.16 12.20 -0.32
N PRO A 95 9.11 11.50 -0.96
CA PRO A 95 8.89 10.83 -2.24
C PRO A 95 7.81 9.75 -2.12
N GLN A 96 6.85 9.78 -3.05
CA GLN A 96 5.75 8.83 -3.14
C GLN A 96 5.65 8.29 -4.56
N LEU A 97 5.42 7.00 -4.66
CA LEU A 97 5.14 6.32 -5.92
C LEU A 97 3.64 6.27 -6.13
N TYR A 98 3.15 6.85 -7.23
CA TYR A 98 1.75 6.87 -7.61
C TYR A 98 1.50 5.91 -8.78
N VAL A 99 0.51 5.03 -8.65
CA VAL A 99 0.09 4.11 -9.71
C VAL A 99 -1.39 4.33 -9.98
N SER A 100 -1.76 4.44 -11.27
CA SER A 100 -3.16 4.58 -11.66
C SER A 100 -3.97 3.35 -11.28
N THR A 101 -5.18 3.54 -10.76
CA THR A 101 -6.06 2.43 -10.34
C THR A 101 -6.44 1.49 -11.48
N LYS A 102 -6.35 1.94 -12.74
CA LYS A 102 -6.62 1.10 -13.92
C LYS A 102 -5.66 -0.09 -14.06
N TYR A 103 -4.49 -0.05 -13.42
CA TYR A 103 -3.52 -1.14 -13.44
C TYR A 103 -3.76 -2.17 -12.33
N PHE A 104 -4.73 -1.91 -11.45
CA PHE A 104 -5.08 -2.86 -10.41
C PHE A 104 -6.22 -3.76 -10.89
N GLU A 105 -6.10 -5.06 -10.63
CA GLU A 105 -7.16 -6.02 -10.87
C GLU A 105 -8.11 -6.10 -9.67
N GLU A 106 -9.42 -6.10 -9.92
CA GLU A 106 -10.42 -6.36 -8.89
C GLU A 106 -10.42 -7.86 -8.54
N VAL A 107 -10.51 -8.18 -7.25
CA VAL A 107 -10.59 -9.57 -6.76
C VAL A 107 -11.77 -9.72 -5.81
N ASP A 108 -12.43 -10.89 -5.87
CA ASP A 108 -13.52 -11.22 -4.96
C ASP A 108 -12.96 -11.61 -3.58
N MET A 109 -12.68 -10.59 -2.78
CA MET A 109 -12.09 -10.74 -1.45
C MET A 109 -12.63 -9.69 -0.49
N LYS A 110 -13.00 -10.13 0.72
CA LYS A 110 -13.42 -9.25 1.83
C LYS A 110 -12.21 -8.56 2.48
N PRO A 111 -12.43 -7.43 3.19
CA PRO A 111 -11.36 -6.75 3.91
C PRO A 111 -10.72 -7.65 4.97
N ILE A 112 -9.41 -7.53 5.15
CA ILE A 112 -8.64 -8.36 6.07
C ILE A 112 -8.66 -7.73 7.45
N LYS A 113 -9.53 -8.25 8.32
CA LYS A 113 -9.73 -7.76 9.70
C LYS A 113 -8.67 -8.26 10.70
N LYS A 114 -7.64 -8.97 10.24
CA LYS A 114 -6.60 -9.52 11.11
C LYS A 114 -5.89 -8.42 11.89
N TRP A 115 -5.89 -8.56 13.21
CA TRP A 115 -5.16 -7.68 14.11
C TRP A 115 -3.68 -8.06 14.15
N ILE A 116 -2.79 -7.08 13.98
CA ILE A 116 -1.35 -7.29 13.95
C ILE A 116 -0.75 -6.50 15.12
N LYS A 117 -0.09 -7.20 16.04
CA LYS A 117 0.53 -6.60 17.24
C LYS A 117 1.96 -6.12 17.00
N ASP A 118 2.62 -6.67 15.97
CA ASP A 118 4.00 -6.34 15.62
C ASP A 118 4.02 -5.11 14.69
N VAL A 119 4.84 -4.13 15.02
CA VAL A 119 4.94 -2.86 14.28
C VAL A 119 6.40 -2.59 13.94
N GLU A 120 6.68 -2.45 12.65
CA GLU A 120 7.98 -1.99 12.16
C GLU A 120 7.90 -0.52 11.80
N LEU A 121 8.88 0.24 12.28
CA LEU A 121 9.07 1.65 11.95
C LEU A 121 9.97 1.75 10.73
N VAL A 122 9.47 2.35 9.65
CA VAL A 122 10.21 2.61 8.41
C VAL A 122 10.48 4.11 8.34
N ALA A 123 11.76 4.47 8.35
CA ALA A 123 12.25 5.86 8.33
C ALA A 123 13.19 6.08 7.14
#